data_AF-A0A531KSA7-F1
#
_entry.id   AF-A0A531KSA7-F1
#
_cell.length_a   1.000
_cell.length_b   1.000
_cell.length_c   1.000
_cell.angle_alpha   90.00
_cell.angle_beta   90.00
_cell.angle_gamma   90.00
#
_symmetry.space_group_name_H-M   'P 1'
#
loop_
_entity.id
_entity.type
_entity.pdbx_description
1 polymer ?
#
loop_
_entity_poly.entity_id
_entity_poly.type
_entity_poly.pdbx_seq_one_letter_code
_entity_poly.pdbx_strand_id
1 'polypeptide(L)'
;VAGAAHLGQSGVDEWASALLHFPGGIVAEVSCGISLTQDNVLRIFGTRGRIEIADFWYASGREGGTGEIRIIRTGDEEVVAVGEDRWLYAFEVDAAGEAILAGKQEFAWPGMGWADSLGNLRVLDKWRAAIGLEYEIEKPEKRVNTISGRRLRSGGTAIPKREIPGLPRPASCLALGFEDFRTFSSGMILLDAYFEAGGNIFDTAYIYGSGYTETLLGQWLKNRGVREQAVVIGKGAHSPLCYPDVIGRQLTQSLDRLQTDHVDVYFM
;
A
#
# COMPACT_ATOMS: atom_id res chain seq x y z
N VAL A 1 -7.41 -13.00 2.06
CA VAL A 1 -5.98 -13.29 2.14
C VAL A 1 -5.68 -13.54 3.60
N ALA A 2 -5.17 -14.72 3.91
CA ALA A 2 -4.58 -15.05 5.20
C ALA A 2 -3.25 -15.74 4.88
N GLY A 3 -2.16 -15.27 5.47
CA GLY A 3 -0.83 -15.75 5.11
C GLY A 3 0.16 -15.64 6.27
N ALA A 4 1.25 -16.37 6.12
CA ALA A 4 2.37 -16.40 7.04
C ALA A 4 3.67 -16.25 6.24
N ALA A 5 4.71 -15.75 6.89
CA ALA A 5 6.03 -15.61 6.30
C ALA A 5 7.10 -15.67 7.38
N HIS A 6 8.34 -15.97 6.96
CA HIS A 6 9.52 -15.77 7.78
C HIS A 6 10.29 -14.55 7.27
N LEU A 7 10.41 -13.54 8.13
CA LEU A 7 11.23 -12.37 7.85
C LEU A 7 12.68 -12.67 8.27
N GLY A 8 13.58 -12.60 7.31
CA GLY A 8 15.01 -12.77 7.52
C GLY A 8 15.66 -11.58 8.22
N GLN A 9 16.98 -11.67 8.45
CA GLN A 9 17.74 -10.61 9.13
C GLN A 9 17.72 -9.27 8.38
N SER A 10 17.56 -9.29 7.05
CA SER A 10 17.45 -8.09 6.22
C SER A 10 16.06 -7.44 6.27
N GLY A 11 15.08 -8.07 6.94
CA GLY A 11 13.68 -7.63 6.94
C GLY A 11 12.91 -8.03 5.67
N VAL A 12 13.52 -8.78 4.76
CA VAL A 12 12.85 -9.39 3.60
C VAL A 12 12.22 -10.71 4.01
N ASP A 13 11.06 -11.03 3.45
CA ASP A 13 10.46 -12.35 3.56
C ASP A 13 11.29 -13.39 2.80
N GLU A 14 11.90 -14.32 3.54
CA GLU A 14 12.75 -15.37 2.95
C GLU A 14 11.92 -16.55 2.43
N TRP A 15 10.72 -16.72 2.97
CA TRP A 15 9.65 -17.55 2.45
C TRP A 15 8.30 -17.04 2.95
N ALA A 16 7.25 -17.26 2.16
CA ALA A 16 5.88 -16.87 2.47
C ALA A 16 4.88 -17.88 1.91
N SER A 17 3.76 -18.08 2.62
CA SER A 17 2.61 -18.84 2.15
C SER A 17 1.29 -18.12 2.47
N ALA A 18 0.30 -18.23 1.59
CA ALA A 18 -1.02 -17.65 1.80
C ALA A 18 -2.18 -18.44 1.15
N LEU A 19 -3.36 -18.27 1.74
CA LEU A 19 -4.64 -18.66 1.19
C LEU A 19 -5.38 -17.44 0.63
N LEU A 20 -5.77 -17.54 -0.63
CA LEU A 20 -6.52 -16.54 -1.39
C LEU A 20 -7.92 -17.08 -1.68
N HIS A 21 -8.94 -16.28 -1.37
CA HIS A 21 -10.34 -16.60 -1.66
C HIS A 21 -10.82 -15.73 -2.80
N PHE A 22 -11.37 -16.37 -3.84
CA PHE A 22 -11.92 -15.70 -5.00
C PHE A 22 -13.45 -15.83 -5.03
N PRO A 23 -14.15 -14.91 -5.72
CA PRO A 23 -15.56 -15.10 -6.05
C PRO A 23 -15.80 -16.48 -6.70
N GLY A 24 -16.96 -17.08 -6.44
CA GLY A 24 -17.29 -18.41 -6.97
C GLY A 24 -16.73 -19.59 -6.17
N GLY A 25 -16.14 -19.33 -5.00
CA GLY A 25 -15.70 -20.39 -4.07
C GLY A 25 -14.35 -21.02 -4.42
N ILE A 26 -13.62 -20.44 -5.37
CA ILE A 26 -12.25 -20.86 -5.70
C ILE A 26 -11.31 -20.42 -4.56
N VAL A 27 -10.47 -21.35 -4.12
CA VAL A 27 -9.39 -21.11 -3.16
C VAL A 27 -8.07 -21.38 -3.85
N ALA A 28 -7.12 -20.44 -3.74
CA ALA A 28 -5.76 -20.66 -4.17
C ALA A 28 -4.84 -20.70 -2.94
N GLU A 29 -3.98 -21.72 -2.90
CA GLU A 29 -2.83 -21.78 -2.01
C GLU A 29 -1.61 -21.34 -2.80
N VAL A 30 -0.92 -20.32 -2.29
CA VAL A 30 0.29 -19.78 -2.91
C VAL A 30 1.43 -19.88 -1.90
N SER A 31 2.58 -20.36 -2.37
CA SER A 31 3.81 -20.43 -1.57
C SER A 31 5.00 -20.05 -2.45
N CYS A 32 5.93 -19.30 -1.89
CA CYS A 32 7.16 -18.89 -2.54
C CYS A 32 8.27 -18.72 -1.49
N GLY A 33 9.51 -18.93 -1.89
CA GLY A 33 10.66 -18.68 -1.02
C GLY A 33 11.97 -18.66 -1.78
N ILE A 34 12.92 -17.90 -1.23
CA ILE A 34 14.31 -17.85 -1.69
C ILE A 34 15.23 -18.72 -0.81
N SER A 35 14.80 -19.00 0.42
CA SER A 35 15.54 -19.78 1.42
C SER A 35 15.12 -21.26 1.45
N LEU A 36 14.00 -21.61 0.82
CA LEU A 36 13.44 -22.96 0.80
C LEU A 36 13.43 -23.50 -0.63
N THR A 37 13.82 -24.77 -0.80
CA THR A 37 13.66 -25.50 -2.05
C THR A 37 12.24 -26.07 -2.13
N GLN A 38 11.30 -25.27 -2.65
CA GLN A 38 9.92 -25.69 -2.88
C GLN A 38 9.73 -26.19 -4.32
N ASP A 39 8.76 -27.06 -4.53
CA ASP A 39 8.33 -27.45 -5.88
C ASP A 39 7.89 -26.20 -6.65
N ASN A 40 8.42 -26.01 -7.87
CA ASN A 40 7.89 -25.04 -8.81
C ASN A 40 6.79 -25.68 -9.65
N VAL A 41 5.54 -25.58 -9.20
CA VAL A 41 4.43 -26.29 -9.82
C VAL A 41 3.11 -25.54 -9.65
N LEU A 42 2.34 -25.49 -10.74
CA LEU A 42 0.94 -25.08 -10.71
C LEU A 42 0.06 -26.33 -10.66
N ARG A 43 -0.87 -26.38 -9.69
CA ARG A 43 -1.85 -27.46 -9.57
C ARG A 43 -3.27 -26.89 -9.53
N ILE A 44 -4.15 -27.40 -10.38
CA ILE A 44 -5.58 -27.06 -10.38
C ILE A 44 -6.36 -28.32 -9.98
N PHE A 45 -7.05 -28.27 -8.85
CA PHE A 45 -7.83 -29.39 -8.31
C PHE A 45 -9.31 -29.24 -8.64
N GLY A 46 -9.95 -30.34 -9.03
CA GLY A 46 -11.39 -30.41 -9.23
C GLY A 46 -11.95 -31.75 -8.76
N THR A 47 -13.28 -31.88 -8.84
CA THR A 47 -14.00 -33.09 -8.38
C THR A 47 -13.69 -34.36 -9.20
N ARG A 48 -13.08 -34.22 -10.38
CA ARG A 48 -12.77 -35.33 -11.31
C ARG A 48 -11.28 -35.66 -11.40
N GLY A 49 -10.42 -34.93 -10.70
CA GLY A 49 -8.97 -35.06 -10.85
C GLY A 49 -8.23 -33.73 -10.67
N ARG A 50 -7.02 -33.64 -11.20
CA ARG A 50 -6.20 -32.43 -11.17
C ARG A 50 -5.44 -32.19 -12.47
N ILE A 51 -5.07 -30.95 -12.71
CA ILE A 51 -4.14 -30.54 -13.76
C ILE A 51 -2.85 -30.09 -13.08
N GLU A 52 -1.70 -30.55 -13.57
CA GLU A 52 -0.38 -30.16 -13.08
C GLU A 52 0.48 -29.61 -14.22
N ILE A 53 1.17 -28.51 -13.95
CA ILE A 53 2.18 -27.91 -14.82
C ILE A 53 3.44 -27.74 -14.00
N ALA A 54 4.46 -28.54 -14.29
CA ALA A 54 5.77 -28.42 -13.67
C ALA A 54 6.51 -27.19 -14.22
N ASP A 55 7.37 -26.60 -13.39
CA ASP A 55 8.16 -25.42 -13.70
C ASP A 55 7.36 -24.31 -14.38
N PHE A 56 6.14 -24.04 -13.89
CA PHE A 56 5.14 -23.28 -14.64
C PHE A 56 5.56 -21.84 -15.02
N TRP A 57 6.56 -21.26 -14.35
CA TRP A 57 7.20 -20.00 -14.75
C TRP A 57 8.06 -20.09 -16.02
N TYR A 58 8.55 -21.29 -16.32
CA TYR A 58 9.45 -21.62 -17.42
C TYR A 58 8.97 -22.89 -18.13
N ALA A 59 7.65 -23.09 -18.26
CA ALA A 59 7.05 -24.38 -18.62
C ALA A 59 7.66 -25.01 -19.90
N SER A 60 7.94 -24.19 -20.92
CA SER A 60 8.59 -24.61 -22.17
C SER A 60 10.07 -24.21 -22.25
N GLY A 61 10.71 -23.85 -21.15
CA GLY A 61 12.06 -23.29 -21.11
C GLY A 61 12.12 -21.79 -21.44
N ARG A 62 13.33 -21.21 -21.38
CA ARG A 62 13.56 -19.78 -21.66
C ARG A 62 13.74 -19.50 -23.15
N GLU A 63 14.34 -20.42 -23.89
CA GLU A 63 14.70 -20.27 -25.31
C GLU A 63 13.75 -21.03 -26.23
N GLY A 64 12.59 -21.46 -25.72
CA GLY A 64 11.72 -22.43 -26.36
C GLY A 64 12.04 -23.87 -25.97
N GLY A 65 11.09 -24.76 -26.26
CA GLY A 65 11.05 -26.13 -25.80
C GLY A 65 9.63 -26.69 -25.78
N THR A 66 9.46 -27.85 -25.15
CA THR A 66 8.15 -28.49 -24.99
C THR A 66 7.76 -28.46 -23.52
N GLY A 67 6.72 -27.72 -23.19
CA GLY A 67 6.08 -27.77 -21.89
C GLY A 67 5.03 -28.88 -21.84
N GLU A 68 4.78 -29.40 -20.64
CA GLU A 68 3.82 -30.49 -20.43
C GLU A 68 2.70 -30.06 -19.48
N ILE A 69 1.47 -30.26 -19.93
CA ILE A 69 0.27 -30.14 -19.09
C ILE A 69 -0.21 -31.55 -18.77
N ARG A 70 -0.10 -31.96 -17.51
CA ARG A 70 -0.51 -33.30 -17.05
C ARG A 70 -1.93 -33.23 -16.50
N ILE A 71 -2.85 -33.97 -17.11
CA ILE A 71 -4.25 -34.10 -16.68
C ILE A 71 -4.40 -35.46 -16.01
N ILE A 72 -4.56 -35.45 -14.69
CA ILE A 72 -4.53 -36.65 -13.86
C ILE A 72 -5.94 -36.93 -13.33
N ARG A 73 -6.50 -38.07 -13.70
CA ARG A 73 -7.81 -38.58 -13.28
C ARG A 73 -7.61 -39.88 -12.50
N THR A 74 -8.66 -40.42 -11.89
CA THR A 74 -8.55 -41.69 -11.15
C THR A 74 -8.24 -42.84 -12.10
N GLY A 75 -7.01 -43.36 -12.04
CA GLY A 75 -6.56 -44.49 -12.86
C GLY A 75 -6.20 -44.15 -14.32
N ASP A 76 -6.15 -42.86 -14.66
CA ASP A 76 -5.83 -42.35 -16.01
C ASP A 76 -4.96 -41.10 -15.91
N GLU A 77 -3.97 -41.00 -16.78
CA GLU A 77 -3.10 -39.83 -16.89
C GLU A 77 -2.90 -39.51 -18.38
N GLU A 78 -3.19 -38.25 -18.71
CA GLU A 78 -3.04 -37.69 -20.04
C GLU A 78 -2.02 -36.56 -20.00
N VAL A 79 -1.04 -36.60 -20.90
CA VAL A 79 -0.03 -35.53 -21.04
C VAL A 79 -0.27 -34.79 -22.34
N VAL A 80 -0.51 -33.48 -22.24
CA VAL A 80 -0.63 -32.59 -23.39
C VAL A 80 0.69 -31.83 -23.53
N ALA A 81 1.43 -32.14 -24.60
CA ALA A 81 2.65 -31.45 -24.96
C ALA A 81 2.34 -30.13 -25.67
N VAL A 82 3.00 -29.04 -25.24
CA VAL A 82 2.87 -27.70 -25.82
C VAL A 82 4.25 -27.23 -26.28
N GLY A 83 4.47 -27.28 -27.60
CA GLY A 83 5.69 -26.77 -28.21
C GLY A 83 5.67 -25.26 -28.35
N GLU A 84 6.78 -24.62 -28.02
CA GLU A 84 7.01 -23.20 -28.23
C GLU A 84 8.47 -22.98 -28.64
N ASP A 85 8.71 -22.24 -29.71
CA ASP A 85 10.06 -22.02 -30.26
C ASP A 85 10.60 -20.62 -29.94
N ARG A 86 9.77 -19.75 -29.35
CA ARG A 86 10.14 -18.37 -28.99
C ARG A 86 10.75 -18.29 -27.60
N TRP A 87 11.48 -17.20 -27.40
CA TRP A 87 12.00 -16.82 -26.10
C TRP A 87 10.85 -16.44 -25.14
N LEU A 88 10.89 -16.92 -23.89
CA LEU A 88 9.82 -16.70 -22.90
C LEU A 88 9.47 -15.22 -22.68
N TYR A 89 10.47 -14.34 -22.63
CA TYR A 89 10.25 -12.91 -22.45
C TYR A 89 9.78 -12.19 -23.72
N ALA A 90 9.82 -12.83 -24.90
CA ALA A 90 9.29 -12.23 -26.13
C ALA A 90 7.77 -12.04 -26.04
N PHE A 91 7.06 -12.94 -25.35
CA PHE A 91 5.61 -12.84 -25.14
C PHE A 91 5.18 -11.53 -24.46
N GLU A 92 5.94 -11.08 -23.45
CA GLU A 92 5.65 -9.83 -22.74
C GLU A 92 5.90 -8.61 -23.65
N VAL A 93 6.97 -8.65 -24.43
CA VAL A 93 7.32 -7.59 -25.39
C VAL A 93 6.29 -7.50 -26.51
N ASP A 94 5.90 -8.63 -27.08
CA ASP A 94 4.89 -8.71 -28.15
C ASP A 94 3.54 -8.22 -27.64
N ALA A 95 3.08 -8.70 -26.48
CA ALA A 95 1.81 -8.28 -25.88
C ALA A 95 1.78 -6.76 -25.59
N ALA A 96 2.89 -6.22 -25.05
CA ALA A 96 3.02 -4.78 -24.84
C ALA A 96 3.01 -3.99 -26.16
N GLY A 97 3.76 -4.46 -27.16
CA GLY A 97 3.83 -3.85 -28.49
C GLY A 97 2.46 -3.81 -29.18
N GLU A 98 1.75 -4.93 -29.18
CA GLU A 98 0.40 -5.04 -29.74
C GLU A 98 -0.60 -4.09 -29.06
N ALA A 99 -0.57 -4.01 -27.73
CA ALA A 99 -1.44 -3.11 -26.98
C ALA A 99 -1.17 -1.63 -27.33
N ILE A 100 0.10 -1.22 -27.37
CA ILE A 100 0.51 0.15 -27.71
C ILE A 100 0.09 0.51 -29.14
N LEU A 101 0.38 -0.37 -30.12
CA LEU A 101 0.02 -0.14 -31.53
C LEU A 101 -1.49 -0.08 -31.74
N ALA A 102 -2.26 -0.81 -30.94
CA ALA A 102 -3.72 -0.76 -30.93
C ALA A 102 -4.29 0.44 -30.15
N GLY A 103 -3.45 1.32 -29.58
CA GLY A 103 -3.89 2.45 -28.77
C GLY A 103 -4.54 2.06 -27.45
N LYS A 104 -4.26 0.84 -26.95
CA LYS A 104 -4.77 0.33 -25.67
C LYS A 104 -3.78 0.63 -24.55
N GLN A 105 -4.30 0.74 -23.33
CA GLN A 105 -3.50 1.00 -22.13
C GLN A 105 -3.40 -0.22 -21.19
N GLU A 106 -4.08 -1.31 -21.53
CA GLU A 106 -4.11 -2.57 -20.78
C GLU A 106 -4.25 -3.76 -21.74
N PHE A 107 -4.00 -4.96 -21.24
CA PHE A 107 -4.17 -6.18 -22.04
C PHE A 107 -5.63 -6.64 -22.06
N ALA A 108 -6.03 -7.27 -23.15
CA ALA A 108 -7.27 -8.01 -23.21
C ALA A 108 -7.06 -9.43 -22.68
N TRP A 109 -8.12 -10.05 -22.17
CA TRP A 109 -8.11 -11.47 -21.81
C TRP A 109 -7.50 -12.31 -22.95
N PRO A 110 -6.60 -13.28 -22.66
CA PRO A 110 -6.20 -13.77 -21.33
C PRO A 110 -5.08 -12.98 -20.63
N GLY A 111 -4.63 -11.86 -21.20
CA GLY A 111 -3.66 -10.97 -20.56
C GLY A 111 -4.23 -10.21 -19.36
N MET A 112 -3.33 -9.60 -18.58
CA MET A 112 -3.68 -8.90 -17.34
C MET A 112 -4.23 -7.49 -17.61
N GLY A 113 -5.47 -7.23 -17.18
CA GLY A 113 -6.04 -5.89 -17.21
C GLY A 113 -5.55 -5.02 -16.04
N TRP A 114 -5.97 -3.75 -16.02
CA TRP A 114 -5.69 -2.86 -14.88
C TRP A 114 -6.38 -3.31 -13.60
N ALA A 115 -7.62 -3.80 -13.72
CA ALA A 115 -8.35 -4.33 -12.57
C ALA A 115 -7.61 -5.51 -11.93
N ASP A 116 -7.06 -6.41 -12.74
CA ASP A 116 -6.26 -7.54 -12.29
C ASP A 116 -4.95 -7.08 -11.63
N SER A 117 -4.24 -6.15 -12.28
CA SER A 117 -3.00 -5.56 -11.76
C SER A 117 -3.22 -4.90 -10.38
N LEU A 118 -4.25 -4.06 -10.26
CA LEU A 118 -4.62 -3.44 -8.98
C LEU A 118 -5.09 -4.47 -7.95
N GLY A 119 -5.78 -5.53 -8.40
CA GLY A 119 -6.18 -6.66 -7.56
C GLY A 119 -4.97 -7.35 -6.93
N ASN A 120 -3.95 -7.67 -7.74
CA ASN A 120 -2.70 -8.28 -7.29
C ASN A 120 -1.99 -7.39 -6.28
N LEU A 121 -1.85 -6.09 -6.55
CA LEU A 121 -1.23 -5.14 -5.61
C LEU A 121 -1.98 -5.08 -4.27
N ARG A 122 -3.32 -5.04 -4.29
CA ARG A 122 -4.13 -5.07 -3.06
C ARG A 122 -4.01 -6.38 -2.28
N VAL A 123 -3.83 -7.50 -2.98
CA VAL A 123 -3.59 -8.81 -2.34
C VAL A 123 -2.22 -8.81 -1.65
N LEU A 124 -1.19 -8.31 -2.33
CA LEU A 124 0.15 -8.17 -1.76
C LEU A 124 0.13 -7.25 -0.53
N ASP A 125 -0.50 -6.08 -0.60
CA ASP A 125 -0.63 -5.17 0.55
C ASP A 125 -1.30 -5.84 1.75
N LYS A 126 -2.38 -6.60 1.52
CA LYS A 126 -3.07 -7.35 2.58
C LYS A 126 -2.20 -8.44 3.16
N TRP A 127 -1.45 -9.16 2.33
CA TRP A 127 -0.55 -10.22 2.78
C TRP A 127 0.59 -9.64 3.62
N ARG A 128 1.25 -8.60 3.12
CA ARG A 128 2.31 -7.86 3.82
C ARG A 128 1.83 -7.37 5.18
N ALA A 129 0.64 -6.77 5.24
CA ALA A 129 0.02 -6.34 6.49
C ALA A 129 -0.23 -7.52 7.45
N ALA A 130 -0.68 -8.68 6.95
CA ALA A 130 -0.95 -9.86 7.77
C ALA A 130 0.32 -10.45 8.42
N ILE A 131 1.49 -10.27 7.80
CA ILE A 131 2.78 -10.75 8.31
C ILE A 131 3.61 -9.64 8.99
N GLY A 132 3.09 -8.41 9.05
CA GLY A 132 3.81 -7.26 9.62
C GLY A 132 5.02 -6.81 8.79
N LEU A 133 5.04 -7.08 7.48
CA LEU A 133 6.14 -6.69 6.59
C LEU A 133 6.01 -5.21 6.17
N GLU A 134 6.92 -4.39 6.67
CA GLU A 134 7.15 -3.02 6.24
C GLU A 134 8.62 -2.84 5.88
N TYR A 135 8.90 -2.34 4.67
CA TYR A 135 10.27 -2.11 4.24
C TYR A 135 10.83 -0.82 4.84
N GLU A 136 12.13 -0.76 5.10
CA GLU A 136 12.80 0.42 5.65
C GLU A 136 12.52 1.71 4.86
N ILE A 137 12.40 1.61 3.53
CA ILE A 137 12.11 2.76 2.67
C ILE A 137 10.70 3.32 2.91
N GLU A 138 9.76 2.54 3.45
CA GLU A 138 8.38 2.96 3.74
C GLU A 138 8.24 3.67 5.09
N LYS A 139 9.25 3.54 5.95
CA LYS A 139 9.23 4.14 7.29
C LYS A 139 9.29 5.67 7.24
N PRO A 140 8.59 6.36 8.16
CA PRO A 140 8.56 7.81 8.22
C PRO A 140 9.96 8.44 8.22
N GLU A 141 10.93 7.84 8.91
CA GLU A 141 12.30 8.37 9.06
C GLU A 141 13.06 8.43 7.73
N LYS A 142 12.68 7.60 6.75
CA LYS A 142 13.29 7.57 5.41
C LYS A 142 12.45 8.32 4.38
N ARG A 143 11.15 8.48 4.61
CA ARG A 143 10.21 9.15 3.71
C ARG A 143 10.20 10.68 3.89
N VAL A 144 11.32 11.33 3.57
CA VAL A 144 11.45 12.81 3.64
C VAL A 144 10.97 13.55 2.38
N ASN A 145 10.95 12.88 1.23
CA ASN A 145 10.46 13.42 -0.05
C ASN A 145 9.05 12.91 -0.38
N THR A 146 8.41 13.56 -1.36
CA THR A 146 7.14 13.10 -1.95
C THR A 146 7.30 11.71 -2.58
N ILE A 147 6.19 11.05 -2.93
CA ILE A 147 6.21 9.74 -3.61
C ILE A 147 6.99 9.76 -4.94
N SER A 148 7.05 10.93 -5.60
CA SER A 148 7.83 11.14 -6.83
C SER A 148 9.33 11.39 -6.60
N GLY A 149 9.81 11.32 -5.35
CA GLY A 149 11.20 11.58 -4.99
C GLY A 149 11.59 13.07 -4.93
N ARG A 150 10.66 13.98 -5.23
CA ARG A 150 10.88 15.43 -5.16
C ARG A 150 10.62 15.98 -3.76
N ARG A 151 11.22 17.13 -3.44
CA ARG A 151 10.80 17.95 -2.29
C ARG A 151 9.36 18.43 -2.46
N LEU A 152 8.64 18.54 -1.34
CA LEU A 152 7.28 19.07 -1.31
C LEU A 152 7.28 20.54 -1.74
N ARG A 153 6.35 20.91 -2.63
CA ARG A 153 6.15 22.29 -3.06
C ARG A 153 5.20 23.02 -2.12
N SER A 154 5.33 24.33 -2.09
CA SER A 154 4.41 25.25 -1.42
C SER A 154 3.88 26.28 -2.43
N GLY A 155 2.91 27.10 -2.00
CA GLY A 155 2.38 28.19 -2.82
C GLY A 155 1.29 27.79 -3.82
N GLY A 156 0.69 26.61 -3.66
CA GLY A 156 -0.52 26.24 -4.41
C GLY A 156 -1.67 27.22 -4.17
N THR A 157 -2.45 27.48 -5.21
CA THR A 157 -3.56 28.45 -5.20
C THR A 157 -4.92 27.83 -5.50
N ALA A 158 -4.99 26.51 -5.70
CA ALA A 158 -6.23 25.81 -5.99
C ALA A 158 -7.21 25.86 -4.80
N ILE A 159 -6.68 25.79 -3.58
CA ILE A 159 -7.43 25.99 -2.34
C ILE A 159 -7.16 27.43 -1.87
N PRO A 160 -8.16 28.33 -1.87
CA PRO A 160 -7.98 29.71 -1.43
C PRO A 160 -7.74 29.78 0.08
N LYS A 161 -7.04 30.83 0.51
CA LYS A 161 -6.79 31.14 1.93
C LYS A 161 -7.44 32.46 2.34
N ARG A 162 -7.74 32.60 3.62
CA ARG A 162 -8.29 33.83 4.23
C ARG A 162 -7.56 34.15 5.52
N GLU A 163 -7.52 35.43 5.85
CA GLU A 163 -7.12 35.88 7.19
C GLU A 163 -8.21 35.52 8.19
N ILE A 164 -7.82 34.87 9.30
CA ILE A 164 -8.70 34.59 10.43
C ILE A 164 -8.12 35.33 11.63
N PRO A 165 -8.88 36.24 12.26
CA PRO A 165 -8.39 36.96 13.44
C PRO A 165 -7.88 36.02 14.53
N GLY A 166 -6.66 36.27 15.00
CA GLY A 166 -6.00 35.47 16.03
C GLY A 166 -5.08 34.36 15.51
N LEU A 167 -5.15 34.01 14.22
CA LEU A 167 -4.18 33.08 13.62
C LEU A 167 -2.92 33.83 13.15
N PRO A 168 -1.73 33.20 13.22
CA PRO A 168 -0.47 33.83 12.83
C PRO A 168 -0.26 33.91 11.31
N ARG A 169 -1.17 33.34 10.51
CA ARG A 169 -1.04 33.19 9.06
C ARG A 169 -2.40 32.98 8.39
N PRO A 170 -2.52 33.28 7.08
CA PRO A 170 -3.70 32.90 6.30
C PRO A 170 -3.97 31.41 6.38
N ALA A 171 -5.24 31.07 6.60
CA ALA A 171 -5.70 29.70 6.74
C ALA A 171 -6.54 29.30 5.51
N SER A 172 -6.36 28.07 5.02
CA SER A 172 -7.10 27.57 3.87
C SER A 172 -8.59 27.49 4.14
N CYS A 173 -9.42 27.82 3.15
CA CYS A 173 -10.89 27.70 3.22
C CYS A 173 -11.38 26.25 3.34
N LEU A 174 -10.47 25.28 3.26
CA LEU A 174 -10.71 23.85 3.46
C LEU A 174 -9.78 23.35 4.57
N ALA A 175 -10.31 22.62 5.54
CA ALA A 175 -9.54 21.89 6.55
C ALA A 175 -9.51 20.40 6.23
N LEU A 176 -8.38 19.76 6.50
CA LEU A 176 -8.23 18.31 6.38
C LEU A 176 -8.38 17.64 7.75
N GLY A 177 -9.48 16.89 7.93
CA GLY A 177 -9.71 16.05 9.10
C GLY A 177 -8.72 14.88 9.16
N PHE A 178 -8.22 14.58 10.37
CA PHE A 178 -7.11 13.65 10.60
C PHE A 178 -7.48 12.43 11.46
N GLU A 179 -8.74 12.01 11.42
CA GLU A 179 -9.26 10.88 12.23
C GLU A 179 -8.80 9.50 11.72
N ASP A 180 -8.90 9.24 10.41
CA ASP A 180 -8.65 7.90 9.83
C ASP A 180 -7.48 7.91 8.84
N PHE A 181 -6.26 7.83 9.38
CA PHE A 181 -5.05 7.58 8.62
C PHE A 181 -4.37 6.30 9.13
N ARG A 182 -4.26 5.29 8.26
CA ARG A 182 -3.83 3.94 8.64
C ARG A 182 -2.32 3.75 8.68
N THR A 183 -1.62 4.30 7.69
CA THR A 183 -0.16 4.25 7.62
C THR A 183 0.41 5.57 7.15
N PHE A 184 1.64 5.87 7.57
CA PHE A 184 2.37 7.04 7.09
C PHE A 184 2.47 7.06 5.55
N SER A 185 2.85 5.92 4.95
CA SER A 185 3.04 5.81 3.51
C SER A 185 1.76 6.10 2.71
N SER A 186 0.58 5.64 3.16
CA SER A 186 -0.68 5.99 2.50
C SER A 186 -1.08 7.45 2.78
N GLY A 187 -0.85 7.91 4.01
CA GLY A 187 -1.28 9.23 4.46
C GLY A 187 -0.53 10.38 3.81
N MET A 188 0.79 10.23 3.65
CA MET A 188 1.64 11.28 3.09
C MET A 188 1.23 11.68 1.67
N ILE A 189 0.66 10.77 0.89
CA ILE A 189 0.25 11.07 -0.50
C ILE A 189 -0.88 12.11 -0.50
N LEU A 190 -1.89 11.90 0.36
CA LEU A 190 -3.00 12.83 0.50
C LEU A 190 -2.55 14.15 1.13
N LEU A 191 -1.70 14.08 2.16
CA LEU A 191 -1.14 15.26 2.83
C LEU A 191 -0.31 16.12 1.88
N ASP A 192 0.58 15.50 1.11
CA ASP A 192 1.43 16.17 0.12
C ASP A 192 0.53 16.85 -0.94
N ALA A 193 -0.47 16.13 -1.47
CA ALA A 193 -1.39 16.68 -2.47
C ALA A 193 -2.25 17.84 -1.94
N TYR A 194 -2.79 17.70 -0.73
CA TYR A 194 -3.59 18.75 -0.08
C TYR A 194 -2.75 20.01 0.16
N PHE A 195 -1.52 19.85 0.67
CA PHE A 195 -0.62 20.97 0.92
C PHE A 195 -0.16 21.64 -0.39
N GLU A 196 0.25 20.87 -1.41
CA GLU A 196 0.64 21.41 -2.72
C GLU A 196 -0.52 22.12 -3.43
N ALA A 197 -1.78 21.78 -3.13
CA ALA A 197 -2.96 22.47 -3.65
C ALA A 197 -3.24 23.82 -2.95
N GLY A 198 -2.52 24.14 -1.87
CA GLY A 198 -2.72 25.36 -1.07
C GLY A 198 -3.41 25.12 0.28
N GLY A 199 -3.74 23.87 0.62
CA GLY A 199 -4.25 23.51 1.93
C GLY A 199 -3.22 23.73 3.03
N ASN A 200 -3.63 24.22 4.20
CA ASN A 200 -2.75 24.30 5.35
C ASN A 200 -3.45 24.14 6.71
N ILE A 201 -4.74 23.84 6.78
CA ILE A 201 -5.42 23.56 8.05
C ILE A 201 -5.50 22.05 8.25
N PHE A 202 -4.92 21.55 9.34
CA PHE A 202 -4.97 20.15 9.74
C PHE A 202 -5.71 20.00 11.05
N ASP A 203 -6.74 19.16 11.05
CA ASP A 203 -7.67 18.98 12.15
C ASP A 203 -7.47 17.62 12.83
N THR A 204 -6.88 17.62 14.03
CA THR A 204 -6.57 16.39 14.79
C THR A 204 -7.19 16.42 16.20
N ALA A 205 -7.13 15.31 16.91
CA ALA A 205 -7.59 15.19 18.29
C ALA A 205 -6.80 14.12 19.05
N TYR A 206 -6.68 14.29 20.36
CA TYR A 206 -6.01 13.37 21.28
C TYR A 206 -6.48 11.90 21.14
N ILE A 207 -7.78 11.70 20.88
CA ILE A 207 -8.41 10.37 20.81
C ILE A 207 -8.34 9.72 19.42
N TYR A 208 -8.04 10.49 18.37
CA TYR A 208 -8.07 9.98 16.99
C TYR A 208 -7.02 8.91 16.79
N GLY A 209 -7.42 7.78 16.21
CA GLY A 209 -6.54 6.62 15.98
C GLY A 209 -5.78 6.16 17.23
N SER A 210 -6.33 6.36 18.44
CA SER A 210 -5.64 6.13 19.71
C SER A 210 -4.29 6.87 19.83
N GLY A 211 -4.17 8.04 19.20
CA GLY A 211 -2.97 8.87 19.16
C GLY A 211 -2.05 8.61 17.97
N TYR A 212 -2.24 7.53 17.21
CA TYR A 212 -1.38 7.21 16.06
C TYR A 212 -1.42 8.31 14.99
N THR A 213 -2.59 8.89 14.72
CA THR A 213 -2.72 9.90 13.67
C THR A 213 -2.02 11.21 14.04
N GLU A 214 -1.97 11.59 15.33
CA GLU A 214 -1.12 12.70 15.78
C GLU A 214 0.36 12.44 15.56
N THR A 215 0.83 11.22 15.85
CA THR A 215 2.23 10.81 15.58
C THR A 215 2.55 10.89 14.09
N LEU A 216 1.65 10.37 13.24
CA LEU A 216 1.81 10.42 11.79
C LEU A 216 1.86 11.86 11.27
N LEU A 217 0.91 12.71 11.72
CA LEU A 217 0.89 14.13 11.32
C LEU A 217 2.17 14.84 11.77
N GLY A 218 2.61 14.63 13.01
CA GLY A 218 3.84 15.22 13.53
C GLY A 218 5.07 14.81 12.74
N GLN A 219 5.21 13.51 12.45
CA GLN A 219 6.26 13.01 11.58
C GLN A 219 6.20 13.65 10.19
N TRP A 220 5.02 13.79 9.58
CA TRP A 220 4.89 14.40 8.26
C TRP A 220 5.27 15.88 8.27
N LEU A 221 4.76 16.65 9.24
CA LEU A 221 5.08 18.07 9.42
C LEU A 221 6.58 18.30 9.55
N LYS A 222 7.25 17.47 10.36
CA LYS A 222 8.71 17.49 10.55
C LYS A 222 9.46 17.07 9.29
N ASN A 223 9.09 15.94 8.69
CA ASN A 223 9.76 15.37 7.52
C ASN A 223 9.70 16.31 6.30
N ARG A 224 8.58 17.01 6.14
CA ARG A 224 8.37 17.97 5.06
C ARG A 224 8.89 19.37 5.41
N GLY A 225 9.15 19.65 6.69
CA GLY A 225 9.60 20.96 7.16
C GLY A 225 8.54 22.05 7.01
N VAL A 226 7.27 21.70 7.23
CA VAL A 226 6.12 22.59 6.97
C VAL A 226 5.30 22.97 8.20
N ARG A 227 5.77 22.66 9.41
CA ARG A 227 5.08 23.05 10.66
C ARG A 227 4.78 24.56 10.70
N GLU A 228 5.72 25.39 10.28
CA GLU A 228 5.57 26.85 10.21
C GLU A 228 4.73 27.37 9.03
N GLN A 229 4.25 26.48 8.16
CA GLN A 229 3.28 26.82 7.11
C GLN A 229 1.88 26.25 7.43
N ALA A 230 1.79 25.28 8.33
CA ALA A 230 0.56 24.65 8.77
C ALA A 230 -0.17 25.46 9.84
N VAL A 231 -1.49 25.31 9.89
CA VAL A 231 -2.38 25.68 10.99
C VAL A 231 -2.89 24.36 11.55
N VAL A 232 -2.50 24.02 12.77
CA VAL A 232 -2.87 22.76 13.42
C VAL A 232 -3.95 23.01 14.46
N ILE A 233 -5.08 22.33 14.30
CA ILE A 233 -6.16 22.30 15.29
C ILE A 233 -6.00 21.04 16.13
N GLY A 234 -5.75 21.20 17.44
CA GLY A 234 -5.76 20.12 18.41
C GLY A 234 -7.08 20.06 19.18
N LYS A 235 -7.43 18.89 19.72
CA LYS A 235 -8.61 18.71 20.59
C LYS A 235 -8.31 17.74 21.71
N GLY A 236 -8.90 17.98 22.89
CA GLY A 236 -8.87 17.04 24.01
C GLY A 236 -10.18 17.07 24.79
N ALA A 237 -10.16 16.50 25.99
CA ALA A 237 -11.30 16.42 26.90
C ALA A 237 -12.55 15.72 26.31
N HIS A 238 -12.38 14.75 25.42
CA HIS A 238 -13.52 13.99 24.88
C HIS A 238 -14.17 13.09 25.93
N SER A 239 -15.49 12.89 25.83
CA SER A 239 -16.25 11.97 26.68
C SER A 239 -15.65 10.54 26.66
N PRO A 240 -15.60 9.85 27.82
CA PRO A 240 -16.13 10.25 29.13
C PRO A 240 -15.17 11.12 29.97
N LEU A 241 -13.94 11.37 29.50
CA LEU A 241 -12.91 12.11 30.25
C LEU A 241 -12.97 13.61 29.92
N CYS A 242 -14.10 14.25 30.21
CA CYS A 242 -14.36 15.66 29.92
C CYS A 242 -14.21 16.51 31.20
N TYR A 243 -12.99 16.52 31.77
CA TYR A 243 -12.69 17.19 33.03
C TYR A 243 -11.58 18.26 32.88
N PRO A 244 -11.64 19.38 33.61
CA PRO A 244 -10.64 20.44 33.47
C PRO A 244 -9.19 19.98 33.69
N ASP A 245 -8.96 19.02 34.58
CA ASP A 245 -7.63 18.50 34.93
C ASP A 245 -7.02 17.56 33.86
N VAL A 246 -7.81 17.10 32.88
CA VAL A 246 -7.27 16.28 31.78
C VAL A 246 -6.79 17.12 30.61
N ILE A 247 -7.28 18.35 30.44
CA ILE A 247 -6.99 19.20 29.28
C ILE A 247 -5.48 19.39 29.10
N GLY A 248 -4.79 19.88 30.14
CA GLY A 248 -3.35 20.13 30.08
C GLY A 248 -2.55 18.85 29.82
N ARG A 249 -2.92 17.73 30.47
CA ARG A 249 -2.24 16.44 30.31
C ARG A 249 -2.38 15.87 28.90
N GLN A 250 -3.59 15.91 28.35
CA GLN A 250 -3.85 15.45 26.99
C GLN A 250 -3.17 16.33 25.96
N LEU A 251 -3.22 17.66 26.13
CA LEU A 251 -2.49 18.58 25.25
C LEU A 251 -0.98 18.32 25.28
N THR A 252 -0.36 18.11 26.45
CA THR A 252 1.07 17.75 26.52
C THR A 252 1.37 16.48 25.70
N GLN A 253 0.56 15.44 25.85
CA GLN A 253 0.73 14.20 25.09
C GLN A 253 0.52 14.39 23.57
N SER A 254 -0.46 15.20 23.18
CA SER A 254 -0.70 15.57 21.79
C SER A 254 0.49 16.32 21.18
N LEU A 255 1.06 17.28 21.91
CA LEU A 255 2.23 18.05 21.46
C LEU A 255 3.47 17.16 21.28
N ASP A 256 3.71 16.22 22.20
CA ASP A 256 4.78 15.23 22.09
C ASP A 256 4.63 14.39 20.80
N ARG A 257 3.41 13.89 20.53
CA ARG A 257 3.11 13.11 19.32
C ARG A 257 3.24 13.94 18.05
N LEU A 258 2.74 15.17 18.07
CA LEU A 258 2.82 16.12 16.94
C LEU A 258 4.22 16.67 16.71
N GLN A 259 5.17 16.41 17.62
CA GLN A 259 6.56 16.87 17.55
C GLN A 259 6.66 18.39 17.39
N THR A 260 5.83 19.12 18.14
CA THR A 260 5.74 20.58 18.14
C THR A 260 5.41 21.06 19.54
N ASP A 261 5.73 22.31 19.85
CA ASP A 261 5.51 22.95 21.14
C ASP A 261 4.15 23.66 21.25
N HIS A 262 3.38 23.75 20.15
CA HIS A 262 2.09 24.40 20.13
C HIS A 262 1.13 23.82 19.06
N VAL A 263 -0.16 24.03 19.27
CA VAL A 263 -1.19 24.00 18.22
C VAL A 263 -1.70 25.42 18.00
N ASP A 264 -2.15 25.72 16.79
CA ASP A 264 -2.64 27.05 16.41
C ASP A 264 -4.04 27.32 16.98
N VAL A 265 -4.85 26.26 17.12
CA VAL A 265 -6.17 26.29 17.75
C VAL A 265 -6.33 25.04 18.62
N TYR A 266 -6.95 25.19 19.79
CA TYR A 266 -7.28 24.08 20.65
C TYR A 266 -8.77 24.07 21.02
N PHE A 267 -9.46 22.95 20.81
CA PHE A 267 -10.83 22.74 21.26
C PHE A 267 -10.90 21.75 22.43
N MET A 268 -11.91 21.94 23.30
CA MET A 268 -12.20 21.15 24.49
C MET A 268 -13.61 20.57 24.38
#